data_AF-A0A418AUG8-F1
#
_entry.id   AF-A0A418AUG8-F1
#
_cell.length_a   1.000
_cell.length_b   1.000
_cell.length_c   1.000
_cell.angle_alpha   90.00
_cell.angle_beta   90.00
_cell.angle_gamma   90.00
#
_symmetry.space_group_name_H-M   'P 1'
#
loop_
_entity.id
_entity.type
_entity.pdbx_description
1 polymer ?
#
loop_
_entity_poly.entity_id
_entity_poly.type
_entity_poly.pdbx_seq_one_letter_code
_entity_poly.pdbx_strand_id
1 'polypeptide(L)'
;MHVYFSVDQRLHGVGPVKYAWDPTGNFLASTGSSRVVHIFDRRGELVDQIVPPSPSICTHVAWSNSRDHKVHGLTLAVTQANSSVLVLWSASTQTTQHVDVGVKEITLLLWNKGKSTTMEGGEDNSVLLAIGTSKGQVVFYDMDDLAARAPSQQRVNVRTALSKHKKKILCGDWNSQNEFAFGSEDRQVSICYGKDGSVVDQVKIKAAPVGIQFGGRQSSGVKRIVSVNMGRETILLYDLNEKDNALELAFQARYGDIVDYRWFGAGYIIAGFSVGYVVVISTHMNEIGQEQYCAKFHDNWLHAICYNEINGMVATCGDACIKVVRMVDWKDSIKLAAAEDMVHKNTQQSYGTTKPGVALMHQAQQAHRSNDAEASRVIHIAKNGHASEAHLDNGGHIKSAVYGGLDGIITTFATVTSVAGSGLPHSVILILGLAHLVADGLSMGMGDVLSSQAEIDLVHHE
;
A
#
# COMPACT_ATOMS: atom_id res chain seq x y z
N MET A 1 -11.80 17.63 -6.58
CA MET A 1 -10.42 17.34 -7.00
C MET A 1 -9.97 18.48 -7.89
N HIS A 2 -9.01 19.30 -7.44
CA HIS A 2 -8.47 20.36 -8.30
C HIS A 2 -7.48 19.72 -9.27
N VAL A 3 -7.79 19.75 -10.57
CA VAL A 3 -6.83 19.42 -11.62
C VAL A 3 -5.84 20.57 -11.70
N TYR A 4 -4.56 20.30 -11.41
CA TYR A 4 -3.51 21.33 -11.46
C TYR A 4 -3.17 21.70 -12.91
N PHE A 5 -2.97 20.69 -13.76
CA PHE A 5 -2.82 20.86 -15.21
C PHE A 5 -3.11 19.53 -15.92
N SER A 6 -3.32 19.61 -17.24
CA SER A 6 -3.49 18.46 -18.12
C SER A 6 -2.44 18.50 -19.22
N VAL A 7 -1.80 17.37 -19.50
CA VAL A 7 -0.87 17.24 -20.63
C VAL A 7 -1.59 16.58 -21.80
N ASP A 8 -1.52 17.21 -22.97
CA ASP A 8 -2.20 16.72 -24.18
C ASP A 8 -1.57 15.42 -24.69
N GLN A 9 -2.42 14.44 -25.03
CA GLN A 9 -2.03 13.16 -25.63
C GLN A 9 -1.15 13.33 -26.88
N ARG A 10 -1.28 14.42 -27.63
CA ARG A 10 -0.47 14.74 -28.82
C ARG A 10 1.03 14.74 -28.53
N LEU A 11 1.46 15.04 -27.30
CA LEU A 11 2.86 15.05 -26.91
C LEU A 11 3.43 13.65 -26.68
N HIS A 12 2.59 12.67 -26.32
CA HIS A 12 3.03 11.31 -25.98
C HIS A 12 2.64 10.25 -27.02
N GLY A 13 1.70 10.58 -27.90
CA GLY A 13 1.09 9.66 -28.85
C GLY A 13 0.15 8.65 -28.18
N VAL A 14 -0.17 7.57 -28.89
CA VAL A 14 -1.13 6.56 -28.41
C VAL A 14 -0.39 5.47 -27.63
N GLY A 15 -0.72 5.32 -26.34
CA GLY A 15 -0.19 4.25 -25.51
C GLY A 15 0.08 4.68 -24.07
N PRO A 16 0.72 3.80 -23.27
CA PRO A 16 1.05 4.11 -21.89
C PRO A 16 2.11 5.21 -21.80
N VAL A 17 1.91 6.15 -20.89
CA VAL A 17 2.86 7.22 -20.58
C VAL A 17 3.72 6.80 -19.41
N LYS A 18 5.04 6.94 -19.55
CA LYS A 18 5.99 6.85 -18.45
C LYS A 18 6.24 8.25 -17.93
N TYR A 19 6.22 8.40 -16.61
CA TYR A 19 6.43 9.70 -15.98
C TYR A 19 7.14 9.55 -14.65
N ALA A 20 7.86 10.59 -14.25
CA ALA A 20 8.51 10.68 -12.95
C ALA A 20 8.51 12.14 -12.51
N TRP A 21 8.03 12.38 -11.29
CA TRP A 21 8.22 13.64 -10.59
C TRP A 21 9.63 13.69 -10.02
N ASP A 22 10.27 14.85 -10.07
CA ASP A 22 11.51 15.05 -9.34
C ASP A 22 11.23 15.05 -7.82
N PRO A 23 12.22 14.69 -6.98
CA PRO A 23 12.01 14.60 -5.54
C PRO A 23 11.62 15.92 -4.85
N THR A 24 11.85 17.07 -5.49
CA THR A 24 11.46 18.39 -4.96
C THR A 24 10.08 18.85 -5.44
N GLY A 25 9.48 18.16 -6.41
CA GLY A 25 8.14 18.44 -6.95
C GLY A 25 8.08 19.68 -7.87
N ASN A 26 9.21 20.10 -8.42
CA ASN A 26 9.34 21.24 -9.32
C ASN A 26 9.21 20.88 -10.81
N PHE A 27 9.61 19.66 -11.19
CA PHE A 27 9.64 19.16 -12.54
C PHE A 27 8.93 17.80 -12.66
N LEU A 28 8.19 17.64 -13.74
CA LEU A 28 7.60 16.39 -14.18
C LEU A 28 8.21 15.99 -15.52
N ALA A 29 8.96 14.90 -15.54
CA ALA A 29 9.39 14.28 -16.79
C ALA A 29 8.33 13.28 -17.24
N SER A 30 7.98 13.30 -18.52
CA SER A 30 7.06 12.32 -19.10
C SER A 30 7.42 11.96 -20.55
N THR A 31 7.14 10.74 -20.95
CA THR A 31 7.42 10.22 -22.28
C THR A 31 6.42 9.12 -22.63
N GLY A 32 6.18 8.93 -23.92
CA GLY A 32 5.27 7.89 -24.41
C GLY A 32 5.79 7.28 -25.70
N SER A 33 4.86 6.90 -26.56
CA SER A 33 5.14 6.35 -27.89
C SER A 33 5.85 7.33 -28.85
N SER A 34 5.80 8.64 -28.57
CA SER A 34 6.46 9.71 -29.34
C SER A 34 7.99 9.69 -29.24
N ARG A 35 8.57 8.90 -28.32
CA ARG A 35 10.03 8.74 -28.09
C ARG A 35 10.73 9.96 -27.49
N VAL A 36 10.08 11.13 -27.52
CA VAL A 36 10.54 12.37 -26.91
C VAL A 36 10.22 12.35 -25.42
N VAL A 37 11.15 12.84 -24.60
CA VAL A 37 10.89 13.11 -23.18
C VAL A 37 10.58 14.58 -23.03
N HIS A 38 9.42 14.89 -22.47
CA HIS A 38 8.98 16.24 -22.19
C HIS A 38 9.18 16.52 -20.71
N ILE A 39 9.78 17.66 -20.39
CA ILE A 39 9.95 18.13 -19.02
C ILE A 39 8.99 19.29 -18.81
N PHE A 40 8.07 19.13 -17.87
CA PHE A 40 7.12 20.15 -17.46
C PHE A 40 7.52 20.71 -16.11
N ASP A 41 7.20 21.98 -15.85
CA ASP A 41 7.28 22.53 -14.51
C ASP A 41 6.06 22.10 -13.65
N ARG A 42 6.06 22.50 -12.38
CA ARG A 42 4.94 22.24 -11.45
C ARG A 42 3.60 22.89 -11.85
N ARG A 43 3.60 23.82 -12.80
CA ARG A 43 2.41 24.50 -13.33
C ARG A 43 1.90 23.85 -14.63
N GLY A 44 2.67 22.92 -15.20
CA GLY A 44 2.35 22.23 -16.45
C GLY A 44 2.91 22.91 -17.69
N GLU A 45 3.78 23.93 -17.55
CA GLU A 45 4.46 24.58 -18.67
C GLU A 45 5.63 23.71 -19.15
N LEU A 46 5.80 23.60 -20.46
CA LEU A 46 6.90 22.85 -21.05
C LEU A 46 8.21 23.60 -20.86
N VAL A 47 9.15 23.00 -20.12
CA VAL A 47 10.47 23.56 -19.82
C VAL A 47 11.49 23.13 -20.87
N ASP A 48 11.50 21.84 -21.23
CA ASP A 48 12.46 21.29 -22.19
C ASP A 48 11.93 20.02 -22.88
N GLN A 49 12.55 19.68 -24.01
CA GLN A 49 12.30 18.47 -24.79
C GLN A 49 13.62 17.75 -25.07
N ILE A 50 13.74 16.54 -24.54
CA ILE A 50 14.88 15.67 -24.81
C ILE A 50 14.49 14.73 -25.94
N VAL A 51 15.33 14.68 -26.97
CA VAL A 51 15.25 13.70 -28.05
C VAL A 51 16.42 12.73 -27.90
N PRO A 52 16.21 11.58 -27.23
CA PRO A 52 17.25 10.57 -27.10
C PRO A 52 17.71 10.04 -28.48
N PRO A 53 18.98 9.63 -28.62
CA PRO A 53 19.61 9.40 -29.91
C PRO A 53 19.11 8.14 -30.65
N SER A 54 18.61 7.13 -29.94
CA SER A 54 18.06 5.94 -30.58
C SER A 54 16.66 6.22 -31.16
N PRO A 55 16.27 5.61 -32.29
CA PRO A 55 14.90 5.71 -32.79
C PRO A 55 13.90 4.88 -31.97
N SER A 56 14.34 4.20 -30.90
CA SER A 56 13.49 3.40 -30.02
C SER A 56 12.71 4.24 -29.00
N ILE A 57 11.60 3.67 -28.49
CA ILE A 57 10.83 4.26 -27.39
C ILE A 57 11.66 4.36 -26.10
N CYS A 58 11.37 5.38 -25.30
CA CYS A 58 11.91 5.50 -23.96
C CYS A 58 11.27 4.43 -23.05
N THR A 59 12.10 3.71 -22.30
CA THR A 59 11.66 2.62 -21.42
C THR A 59 11.56 3.06 -19.97
N HIS A 60 12.53 3.81 -19.48
CA HIS A 60 12.59 4.31 -18.10
C HIS A 60 13.02 5.77 -18.04
N VAL A 61 12.47 6.47 -17.06
CA VAL A 61 12.77 7.87 -16.72
C VAL A 61 12.88 7.94 -15.20
N ALA A 62 14.02 8.38 -14.67
CA ALA A 62 14.26 8.42 -13.22
C ALA A 62 15.07 9.67 -12.83
N TRP A 63 14.60 10.39 -11.81
CA TRP A 63 15.27 11.56 -11.26
C TRP A 63 16.26 11.18 -10.16
N SER A 64 17.42 11.83 -10.17
CA SER A 64 18.37 11.75 -9.07
C SER A 64 17.80 12.40 -7.81
N ASN A 65 18.30 11.99 -6.65
CA ASN A 65 17.95 12.61 -5.39
C ASN A 65 18.69 13.94 -5.22
N SER A 66 17.98 14.99 -4.78
CA SER A 66 18.60 16.29 -4.51
C SER A 66 19.51 16.17 -3.28
N ARG A 67 20.75 16.64 -3.43
CA ARG A 67 21.81 16.58 -2.41
C ARG A 67 21.55 17.53 -1.23
N ASP A 68 20.65 18.51 -1.35
CA ASP A 68 20.44 19.53 -0.30
C ASP A 68 19.12 20.34 -0.44
N HIS A 69 18.06 19.77 -1.00
CA HIS A 69 16.80 20.46 -1.37
C HIS A 69 16.98 21.70 -2.29
N LYS A 70 18.19 21.99 -2.76
CA LYS A 70 18.48 22.98 -3.80
C LYS A 70 18.34 22.31 -5.17
N VAL A 71 17.75 23.05 -6.11
CA VAL A 71 17.55 22.64 -7.52
C VAL A 71 18.89 22.41 -8.25
N HIS A 72 19.98 22.97 -7.72
CA HIS A 72 21.33 22.79 -8.26
C HIS A 72 21.82 21.34 -8.02
N GLY A 73 21.78 20.51 -9.07
CA GLY A 73 22.30 19.13 -9.04
C GLY A 73 21.28 18.03 -9.37
N LEU A 74 20.02 18.38 -9.66
CA LEU A 74 19.03 17.41 -10.13
C LEU A 74 19.38 16.94 -11.54
N THR A 75 19.43 15.63 -11.72
CA THR A 75 19.74 14.98 -13.00
C THR A 75 18.67 13.94 -13.31
N LEU A 76 18.16 13.99 -14.53
CA LEU A 76 17.22 13.00 -15.05
C LEU A 76 17.99 11.96 -15.87
N ALA A 77 17.81 10.69 -15.53
CA ALA A 77 18.26 9.57 -16.33
C ALA A 77 17.13 9.06 -17.23
N VAL A 78 17.43 8.88 -18.51
CA VAL A 78 16.52 8.34 -19.51
C VAL A 78 17.20 7.19 -20.24
N THR A 79 16.45 6.12 -20.46
CA THR A 79 16.92 4.94 -21.21
C THR A 79 15.93 4.59 -22.31
N GLN A 80 16.42 3.92 -23.36
CA GLN A 80 15.63 3.56 -24.54
C GLN A 80 15.69 2.06 -24.80
N ALA A 81 14.64 1.52 -25.43
CA ALA A 81 14.63 0.12 -25.84
C ALA A 81 15.79 -0.17 -26.81
N ASN A 82 16.46 -1.30 -26.64
CA ASN A 82 17.56 -1.76 -27.51
C ASN A 82 18.77 -0.81 -27.64
N SER A 83 18.89 0.21 -26.78
CA SER A 83 20.02 1.13 -26.72
C SER A 83 20.86 0.85 -25.47
N SER A 84 22.18 1.02 -25.58
CA SER A 84 23.09 1.08 -24.42
C SER A 84 23.43 2.50 -24.00
N VAL A 85 22.87 3.50 -24.68
CA VAL A 85 23.08 4.91 -24.34
C VAL A 85 22.14 5.30 -23.21
N LEU A 86 22.72 5.68 -22.09
CA LEU A 86 22.09 6.40 -21.00
C LEU A 86 22.11 7.90 -21.32
N VAL A 87 20.94 8.52 -21.31
CA VAL A 87 20.78 9.96 -21.52
C VAL A 87 20.61 10.62 -20.16
N LEU A 88 21.46 11.60 -19.85
CA LEU A 88 21.47 12.35 -18.60
C LEU A 88 21.14 13.81 -18.88
N TRP A 89 20.05 14.31 -18.31
CA TRP A 89 19.68 15.72 -18.43
C TRP A 89 19.87 16.43 -17.11
N SER A 90 20.61 17.53 -17.11
CA SER A 90 20.89 18.34 -15.93
C SER A 90 19.89 19.48 -15.81
N ALA A 91 19.19 19.58 -14.68
CA ALA A 91 18.20 20.63 -14.45
C ALA A 91 18.82 22.03 -14.28
N SER A 92 20.07 22.11 -13.81
CA SER A 92 20.75 23.39 -13.57
C SER A 92 21.25 24.04 -14.86
N THR A 93 21.72 23.23 -15.80
CA THR A 93 22.28 23.69 -17.08
C THR A 93 21.31 23.52 -18.24
N GLN A 94 20.24 22.74 -18.05
CA GLN A 94 19.32 22.33 -19.12
C GLN A 94 20.07 21.72 -20.31
N THR A 95 21.11 20.94 -20.02
CA THR A 95 21.92 20.27 -21.03
C THR A 95 21.79 18.76 -20.90
N THR A 96 21.90 18.10 -22.05
CA THR A 96 21.85 16.65 -22.16
C THR A 96 23.26 16.09 -22.41
N GLN A 97 23.62 15.05 -21.67
CA GLN A 97 24.82 14.24 -21.87
C GLN A 97 24.43 12.81 -22.23
N HIS A 98 25.32 12.14 -22.97
CA HIS A 98 25.12 10.76 -23.39
C HIS A 98 26.29 9.92 -22.88
N VAL A 99 25.96 8.82 -22.20
CA VAL A 99 26.94 7.88 -21.64
C VAL A 99 26.60 6.48 -22.15
N ASP A 100 27.56 5.77 -22.75
CA ASP A 100 27.38 4.36 -23.08
C ASP A 100 27.62 3.50 -21.84
N VAL A 101 26.57 2.80 -21.39
CA VAL A 101 26.66 1.89 -20.23
C VAL A 101 27.04 0.46 -20.63
N GLY A 102 27.20 0.18 -21.91
CA GLY A 102 27.65 -1.12 -22.43
C GLY A 102 26.65 -2.27 -22.28
N VAL A 103 25.45 -1.99 -21.77
CA VAL A 103 24.37 -2.98 -21.58
C VAL A 103 23.09 -2.55 -22.30
N LYS A 104 22.31 -3.52 -22.80
CA LYS A 104 21.05 -3.31 -23.51
C LYS A 104 19.89 -3.97 -22.75
N GLU A 105 18.67 -3.74 -23.21
CA GLU A 105 17.45 -4.35 -22.66
C GLU A 105 17.30 -4.04 -21.15
N ILE A 106 17.36 -2.75 -20.83
CA ILE A 106 17.29 -2.23 -19.48
C ILE A 106 15.88 -2.45 -18.90
N THR A 107 15.81 -3.06 -17.72
CA THR A 107 14.57 -3.43 -17.02
C THR A 107 14.36 -2.68 -15.72
N LEU A 108 15.42 -2.10 -15.16
CA LEU A 108 15.40 -1.36 -13.90
C LEU A 108 16.34 -0.16 -13.98
N LEU A 109 15.91 0.98 -13.45
CA LEU A 109 16.67 2.23 -13.41
C LEU A 109 16.39 2.94 -12.08
N LEU A 110 17.37 2.94 -11.15
CA LEU A 110 17.17 3.46 -9.80
C LEU A 110 18.39 4.22 -9.28
N TRP A 111 18.20 5.48 -8.90
CA TRP A 111 19.21 6.28 -8.22
C TRP A 111 19.33 5.88 -6.74
N ASN A 112 20.55 5.93 -6.20
CA ASN A 112 20.80 5.76 -4.78
C ASN A 112 20.19 6.91 -3.96
N LYS A 113 20.07 6.70 -2.64
CA LYS A 113 19.48 7.70 -1.74
C LYS A 113 20.42 8.92 -1.65
N GLY A 114 19.84 10.13 -1.55
CA GLY A 114 20.62 11.38 -1.62
C GLY A 114 21.54 11.64 -0.42
N LYS A 115 21.20 11.13 0.77
CA LYS A 115 22.07 11.12 1.94
C LYS A 115 22.55 9.70 2.16
N SER A 116 23.77 9.41 1.72
CA SER A 116 24.41 8.13 1.98
C SER A 116 25.47 8.25 3.07
N THR A 117 25.64 7.19 3.84
CA THR A 117 26.57 7.05 4.96
C THR A 117 27.50 5.89 4.68
N THR A 118 28.81 6.06 4.84
CA THR A 118 29.74 4.94 4.77
C THR A 118 29.47 3.93 5.89
N MET A 119 30.02 2.73 5.75
CA MET A 119 30.00 1.73 6.83
C MET A 119 30.61 2.24 8.14
N GLU A 120 31.54 3.19 8.06
CA GLU A 120 32.21 3.83 9.21
C GLU A 120 31.44 5.05 9.75
N GLY A 121 30.27 5.37 9.18
CA GLY A 121 29.43 6.49 9.61
C GLY A 121 29.82 7.86 9.05
N GLY A 122 30.76 7.91 8.10
CA GLY A 122 31.10 9.13 7.37
C GLY A 122 30.06 9.47 6.30
N GLU A 123 29.92 10.74 5.93
CA GLU A 123 29.03 11.14 4.83
C GLU A 123 29.61 10.68 3.48
N ASP A 124 28.85 9.87 2.76
CA ASP A 124 29.16 9.41 1.41
C ASP A 124 28.29 10.17 0.42
N ASN A 125 28.90 11.09 -0.32
CA ASN A 125 28.19 11.96 -1.26
C ASN A 125 28.05 11.38 -2.67
N SER A 126 28.40 10.12 -2.87
CA SER A 126 28.32 9.47 -4.19
C SER A 126 26.89 9.48 -4.74
N VAL A 127 26.77 9.86 -6.01
CA VAL A 127 25.52 9.81 -6.77
C VAL A 127 25.62 8.62 -7.73
N LEU A 128 24.95 7.53 -7.36
CA LEU A 128 25.02 6.25 -8.05
C LEU A 128 23.68 5.91 -8.70
N LEU A 129 23.75 5.33 -9.89
CA LEU A 129 22.58 4.85 -10.63
C LEU A 129 22.71 3.36 -10.90
N ALA A 130 21.78 2.56 -10.38
CA ALA A 130 21.67 1.13 -10.70
C ALA A 130 20.85 0.92 -11.98
N ILE A 131 21.39 0.09 -12.86
CA ILE A 131 20.80 -0.30 -14.14
C ILE A 131 20.72 -1.82 -14.19
N GLY A 132 19.51 -2.36 -14.14
CA GLY A 132 19.26 -3.80 -14.28
C GLY A 132 18.86 -4.16 -15.71
N THR A 133 19.18 -5.38 -16.16
CA THR A 133 18.88 -5.86 -17.52
C THR A 133 18.01 -7.11 -17.55
N SER A 134 17.42 -7.39 -18.72
CA SER A 134 16.71 -8.64 -19.03
C SER A 134 17.61 -9.89 -18.96
N LYS A 135 18.93 -9.71 -19.07
CA LYS A 135 19.92 -10.80 -19.07
C LYS A 135 20.49 -11.10 -17.68
N GLY A 136 20.00 -10.42 -16.63
CA GLY A 136 20.45 -10.65 -15.26
C GLY A 136 21.71 -9.89 -14.87
N GLN A 137 22.13 -8.91 -15.66
CA GLN A 137 23.25 -8.04 -15.31
C GLN A 137 22.72 -6.80 -14.58
N VAL A 138 23.44 -6.39 -13.53
CA VAL A 138 23.28 -5.10 -12.87
C VAL A 138 24.56 -4.31 -13.05
N VAL A 139 24.41 -3.05 -13.44
CA VAL A 139 25.50 -2.11 -13.68
C VAL A 139 25.24 -0.84 -12.87
N PHE A 140 26.28 -0.31 -12.25
CA PHE A 140 26.28 0.92 -11.49
C PHE A 140 27.00 2.00 -12.29
N TYR A 141 26.30 3.11 -12.55
CA TYR A 141 26.89 4.33 -13.07
C TYR A 141 27.18 5.28 -11.91
N ASP A 142 28.41 5.78 -11.84
CA ASP A 142 28.87 6.75 -10.84
C ASP A 142 28.97 8.14 -11.47
N MET A 143 28.23 9.10 -10.89
CA MET A 143 28.13 10.46 -11.39
C MET A 143 29.17 11.41 -10.73
N ASP A 144 29.78 11.03 -9.60
CA ASP A 144 30.84 11.83 -8.92
C ASP A 144 32.22 11.64 -9.59
N ASP A 145 33.07 12.63 -9.86
CA ASP A 145 32.97 14.06 -10.15
C ASP A 145 34.03 14.26 -11.26
N LEU A 146 33.60 14.71 -12.44
CA LEU A 146 34.48 15.02 -13.58
C LEU A 146 35.40 16.22 -13.29
N ALA A 147 35.15 17.01 -12.24
CA ALA A 147 35.90 18.22 -11.92
C ALA A 147 37.15 18.01 -11.03
N ALA A 148 37.28 16.86 -10.35
CA ALA A 148 38.36 16.64 -9.39
C ALA A 148 39.54 15.78 -9.89
N ARG A 149 39.57 15.38 -11.18
CA ARG A 149 40.46 14.29 -11.63
C ARG A 149 41.46 14.70 -12.71
N ALA A 150 42.73 14.34 -12.46
CA ALA A 150 43.83 14.49 -13.41
C ALA A 150 43.59 13.61 -14.68
N PRO A 151 44.00 14.06 -15.87
CA PRO A 151 43.73 13.41 -17.15
C PRO A 151 44.34 12.01 -17.34
N SER A 152 45.16 11.53 -16.39
CA SER A 152 45.86 10.23 -16.47
C SER A 152 45.11 9.04 -15.86
N GLN A 153 43.96 9.26 -15.20
CA GLN A 153 43.17 8.19 -14.57
C GLN A 153 41.70 8.25 -15.01
N GLN A 154 41.46 7.93 -16.29
CA GLN A 154 40.11 7.70 -16.79
C GLN A 154 39.59 6.35 -16.28
N ARG A 155 39.12 6.32 -15.02
CA ARG A 155 38.45 5.15 -14.47
C ARG A 155 37.10 4.99 -15.18
N VAL A 156 36.68 3.74 -15.41
CA VAL A 156 35.37 3.43 -15.99
C VAL A 156 34.28 3.91 -15.01
N ASN A 157 33.43 4.86 -15.44
CA ASN A 157 32.29 5.39 -14.65
C ASN A 157 31.13 4.39 -14.52
N VAL A 158 31.32 3.20 -15.06
CA VAL A 158 30.33 2.14 -15.21
C VAL A 158 30.96 0.87 -14.63
N ARG A 159 30.31 0.28 -13.64
CA ARG A 159 30.82 -0.89 -12.91
C ARG A 159 29.76 -1.97 -12.88
N THR A 160 30.13 -3.21 -13.17
CA THR A 160 29.19 -4.33 -13.15
C THR A 160 29.18 -4.99 -11.78
N ALA A 161 27.99 -5.30 -11.28
CA ALA A 161 27.84 -6.13 -10.09
C ALA A 161 28.46 -7.51 -10.31
N LEU A 162 29.21 -8.01 -9.33
CA LEU A 162 29.90 -9.30 -9.41
C LEU A 162 28.95 -10.51 -9.21
N SER A 163 27.68 -10.25 -8.91
CA SER A 163 26.61 -11.25 -8.87
C SER A 163 26.31 -11.81 -10.26
N LYS A 164 26.05 -13.12 -10.34
CA LYS A 164 25.70 -13.79 -11.61
C LYS A 164 24.24 -14.24 -11.59
N HIS A 165 23.35 -13.48 -12.21
CA HIS A 165 22.00 -13.93 -12.53
C HIS A 165 21.90 -14.38 -13.98
N LYS A 166 21.02 -15.34 -14.23
CA LYS A 166 20.81 -15.91 -15.58
C LYS A 166 19.52 -15.43 -16.24
N LYS A 167 18.69 -14.71 -15.48
CA LYS A 167 17.37 -14.23 -15.91
C LYS A 167 17.20 -12.75 -15.57
N LYS A 168 16.11 -12.19 -16.08
CA LYS A 168 15.74 -10.79 -15.97
C LYS A 168 15.75 -10.28 -14.52
N ILE A 169 16.35 -9.11 -14.33
CA ILE A 169 16.22 -8.33 -13.09
C ILE A 169 14.82 -7.68 -13.06
N LEU A 170 14.09 -7.92 -11.97
CA LEU A 170 12.68 -7.52 -11.82
C LEU A 170 12.50 -6.28 -10.94
N CYS A 171 13.26 -6.17 -9.86
CA CYS A 171 13.12 -5.12 -8.86
C CYS A 171 14.42 -4.88 -8.11
N GLY A 172 14.53 -3.74 -7.42
CA GLY A 172 15.60 -3.46 -6.48
C GLY A 172 15.34 -2.21 -5.65
N ASP A 173 16.18 -1.98 -4.65
CA ASP A 173 16.17 -0.78 -3.82
C ASP A 173 17.58 -0.52 -3.26
N TRP A 174 17.83 0.73 -2.88
CA TRP A 174 19.07 1.19 -2.27
C TRP A 174 18.87 1.44 -0.79
N ASN A 175 19.85 1.09 0.05
CA ASN A 175 19.91 1.60 1.42
C ASN A 175 20.77 2.87 1.52
N SER A 176 20.83 3.44 2.73
CA SER A 176 21.67 4.62 3.01
C SER A 176 23.17 4.30 2.97
N GLN A 177 23.59 3.04 2.93
CA GLN A 177 25.00 2.66 2.84
C GLN A 177 25.48 2.40 1.41
N ASN A 178 24.67 2.78 0.41
CA ASN A 178 24.93 2.46 -0.99
C ASN A 178 25.05 0.94 -1.24
N GLU A 179 24.38 0.12 -0.43
CA GLU A 179 24.11 -1.27 -0.76
C GLU A 179 22.84 -1.31 -1.62
N PHE A 180 22.91 -2.06 -2.72
CA PHE A 180 21.81 -2.25 -3.65
C PHE A 180 21.34 -3.69 -3.57
N ALA A 181 20.09 -3.87 -3.13
CA ALA A 181 19.42 -5.16 -3.13
C ALA A 181 18.56 -5.28 -4.39
N PHE A 182 18.67 -6.39 -5.11
CA PHE A 182 17.91 -6.62 -6.33
C PHE A 182 17.53 -8.07 -6.51
N GLY A 183 16.43 -8.28 -7.22
CA GLY A 183 15.80 -9.57 -7.40
C GLY A 183 15.72 -9.95 -8.87
N SER A 184 15.97 -11.22 -9.15
CA SER A 184 15.90 -11.80 -10.48
C SER A 184 14.78 -12.83 -10.59
N GLU A 185 14.24 -12.99 -11.80
CA GLU A 185 13.28 -14.02 -12.16
C GLU A 185 13.82 -15.46 -11.92
N ASP A 186 15.14 -15.63 -11.73
CA ASP A 186 15.74 -16.90 -11.30
C ASP A 186 15.51 -17.25 -9.82
N ARG A 187 14.65 -16.49 -9.12
CA ARG A 187 14.29 -16.66 -7.71
C ARG A 187 15.48 -16.50 -6.77
N GLN A 188 16.35 -15.56 -7.10
CA GLN A 188 17.45 -15.14 -6.23
C GLN A 188 17.39 -13.64 -6.01
N VAL A 189 17.78 -13.26 -4.80
CA VAL A 189 18.02 -11.88 -4.39
C VAL A 189 19.49 -11.72 -4.09
N SER A 190 20.11 -10.70 -4.68
CA SER A 190 21.51 -10.36 -4.45
C SER A 190 21.61 -8.96 -3.89
N ILE A 191 22.59 -8.78 -3.02
CA ILE A 191 22.88 -7.51 -2.36
C ILE A 191 24.34 -7.20 -2.68
N CYS A 192 24.59 -6.05 -3.29
CA CYS A 192 25.92 -5.63 -3.72
C CYS A 192 26.23 -4.22 -3.22
N TYR A 193 27.50 -3.93 -3.00
CA TYR A 193 27.95 -2.54 -2.80
C TYR A 193 27.97 -1.80 -4.13
N GLY A 194 27.30 -0.66 -4.21
CA GLY A 194 27.18 0.11 -5.46
C GLY A 194 28.51 0.69 -5.97
N LYS A 195 29.46 0.97 -5.05
CA LYS A 195 30.75 1.60 -5.41
C LYS A 195 31.71 0.67 -6.14
N ASP A 196 31.74 -0.62 -5.80
CA ASP A 196 32.69 -1.57 -6.38
C ASP A 196 32.01 -2.79 -7.03
N GLY A 197 30.69 -2.94 -6.85
CA GLY A 197 29.92 -4.07 -7.35
C GLY A 197 30.16 -5.36 -6.58
N SER A 198 30.89 -5.33 -5.47
CA SER A 198 31.16 -6.52 -4.67
C SER A 198 29.90 -7.06 -4.03
N VAL A 199 29.79 -8.39 -3.94
CA VAL A 199 28.61 -9.07 -3.40
C VAL A 199 28.69 -9.06 -1.88
N VAL A 200 27.69 -8.46 -1.24
CA VAL A 200 27.46 -8.53 0.21
C VAL A 200 26.83 -9.86 0.56
N ASP A 201 25.79 -10.23 -0.19
CA ASP A 201 25.04 -11.45 0.05
C ASP A 201 24.24 -11.90 -1.16
N GLN A 202 23.88 -13.19 -1.16
CA GLN A 202 23.02 -13.77 -2.18
C GLN A 202 22.16 -14.87 -1.57
N VAL A 203 20.85 -14.74 -1.69
CA VAL A 203 19.87 -15.65 -1.11
C VAL A 203 18.90 -16.17 -2.16
N LYS A 204 18.59 -17.47 -2.09
CA LYS A 204 17.57 -18.10 -2.93
C LYS A 204 16.23 -18.05 -2.22
N ILE A 205 15.18 -17.65 -2.94
CA ILE A 205 13.84 -17.47 -2.40
C ILE A 205 12.83 -18.44 -3.06
N LYS A 206 11.67 -18.60 -2.42
CA LYS A 206 10.66 -19.60 -2.82
C LYS A 206 9.96 -19.26 -4.14
N ALA A 207 9.69 -17.98 -4.37
CA ALA A 207 9.04 -17.45 -5.57
C ALA A 207 9.85 -16.30 -6.20
N ALA A 208 9.48 -15.86 -7.41
CA ALA A 208 10.15 -14.74 -8.06
C ALA A 208 9.87 -13.43 -7.29
N PRO A 209 10.87 -12.56 -7.09
CA PRO A 209 10.69 -11.31 -6.37
C PRO A 209 9.94 -10.31 -7.24
N VAL A 210 8.87 -9.73 -6.71
CA VAL A 210 8.05 -8.72 -7.40
C VAL A 210 8.46 -7.31 -6.97
N GLY A 211 8.86 -7.15 -5.71
CA GLY A 211 9.31 -5.87 -5.16
C GLY A 211 10.24 -6.09 -3.98
N ILE A 212 11.25 -5.23 -3.85
CA ILE A 212 12.25 -5.25 -2.79
C ILE A 212 12.30 -3.86 -2.17
N GLN A 213 12.41 -3.79 -0.85
CA GLN A 213 12.62 -2.53 -0.14
C GLN A 213 13.57 -2.73 1.03
N PHE A 214 14.43 -1.74 1.25
CA PHE A 214 15.19 -1.65 2.48
C PHE A 214 14.34 -1.00 3.59
N GLY A 215 14.27 -1.70 4.72
CA GLY A 215 13.61 -1.27 5.92
C GLY A 215 14.47 -1.49 7.15
N GLY A 216 13.91 -1.19 8.32
CA GLY A 216 14.62 -1.37 9.57
C GLY A 216 13.87 -0.87 10.78
N ARG A 217 14.18 -1.48 11.91
CA ARG A 217 13.76 -1.06 13.24
C ARG A 217 14.65 0.12 13.67
N GLN A 218 14.11 1.08 14.41
CA GLN A 218 14.87 2.26 14.87
C GLN A 218 16.09 1.93 15.76
N SER A 219 16.18 0.71 16.30
CA SER A 219 17.22 0.32 17.27
C SER A 219 18.61 0.10 16.68
N SER A 220 18.73 -0.18 15.38
CA SER A 220 20.02 -0.25 14.69
C SER A 220 20.09 0.94 13.75
N GLY A 221 21.01 1.89 13.97
CA GLY A 221 21.14 3.13 13.18
C GLY A 221 21.32 2.93 11.66
N VAL A 222 21.31 1.70 11.16
CA VAL A 222 21.34 1.34 9.75
C VAL A 222 20.18 0.40 9.40
N LYS A 223 19.37 0.80 8.41
CA LYS A 223 18.31 -0.03 7.80
C LYS A 223 18.92 -1.14 6.92
N ARG A 224 19.29 -2.28 7.51
CA ARG A 224 19.83 -3.47 6.81
C ARG A 224 18.87 -4.65 6.74
N ILE A 225 17.58 -4.42 6.99
CA ILE A 225 16.55 -5.43 6.78
C ILE A 225 16.03 -5.26 5.34
N VAL A 226 16.13 -6.31 4.55
CA VAL A 226 15.57 -6.37 3.20
C VAL A 226 14.23 -7.08 3.26
N SER A 227 13.17 -6.39 2.86
CA SER A 227 11.89 -7.05 2.60
C SER A 227 11.74 -7.41 1.14
N VAL A 228 11.14 -8.56 0.85
CA VAL A 228 10.92 -9.06 -0.51
C VAL A 228 9.49 -9.54 -0.65
N ASN A 229 8.73 -8.96 -1.58
CA ASN A 229 7.44 -9.51 -2.00
C ASN A 229 7.70 -10.71 -2.91
N MET A 230 7.39 -11.91 -2.42
CA MET A 230 7.60 -13.18 -3.08
C MET A 230 6.31 -13.60 -3.80
N GLY A 231 6.32 -13.54 -5.13
CA GLY A 231 5.22 -14.06 -5.95
C GLY A 231 3.87 -13.35 -5.79
N ARG A 232 3.81 -12.19 -5.13
CA ARG A 232 2.57 -11.49 -4.72
C ARG A 232 1.80 -12.17 -3.59
N GLU A 233 2.33 -13.20 -2.94
CA GLU A 233 1.60 -13.94 -1.90
C GLU A 233 2.13 -13.64 -0.50
N THR A 234 3.45 -13.65 -0.33
CA THR A 234 4.11 -13.51 0.97
C THR A 234 5.19 -12.44 0.94
N ILE A 235 5.53 -11.89 2.12
CA ILE A 235 6.64 -10.95 2.28
C ILE A 235 7.73 -11.63 3.11
N LEU A 236 8.91 -11.81 2.54
CA LEU A 236 10.10 -12.23 3.27
C LEU A 236 10.74 -11.02 3.94
N LEU A 237 11.10 -11.14 5.21
CA LEU A 237 11.97 -10.23 5.94
C LEU A 237 13.33 -10.90 6.12
N TYR A 238 14.36 -10.30 5.54
CA TYR A 238 15.72 -10.81 5.53
C TYR A 238 16.64 -9.81 6.20
N ASP A 239 17.09 -10.11 7.43
CA ASP A 239 18.07 -9.30 8.12
C ASP A 239 19.49 -9.72 7.68
N LEU A 240 20.25 -8.77 7.14
CA LEU A 240 21.64 -9.00 6.72
C LEU A 240 22.57 -9.37 7.89
N ASN A 241 22.21 -9.02 9.12
CA ASN A 241 22.99 -9.34 10.32
C ASN A 241 22.58 -10.70 10.92
N GLU A 242 21.31 -11.08 10.80
CA GLU A 242 20.74 -12.32 11.33
C GLU A 242 20.15 -13.19 10.21
N LYS A 243 21.01 -13.60 9.27
CA LYS A 243 20.62 -14.29 8.03
C LYS A 243 19.81 -15.58 8.25
N ASP A 244 20.12 -16.30 9.32
CA ASP A 244 19.45 -17.57 9.66
C ASP A 244 18.02 -17.37 10.19
N ASN A 245 17.67 -16.15 10.63
CA ASN A 245 16.37 -15.80 11.21
C ASN A 245 15.42 -15.15 10.18
N ALA A 246 15.59 -15.46 8.89
CA ALA A 246 14.73 -14.94 7.84
C ALA A 246 13.26 -15.33 8.09
N LEU A 247 12.36 -14.35 8.10
CA LEU A 247 10.95 -14.58 8.43
C LEU A 247 10.07 -14.37 7.20
N GLU A 248 9.20 -15.33 6.93
CA GLU A 248 8.18 -15.22 5.90
C GLU A 248 6.84 -14.84 6.52
N LEU A 249 6.27 -13.73 6.04
CA LEU A 249 4.98 -13.22 6.45
C LEU A 249 3.93 -13.65 5.43
N ALA A 250 3.00 -14.50 5.87
CA ALA A 250 1.84 -14.92 5.09
C ALA A 250 0.60 -14.11 5.48
N PHE A 251 -0.26 -13.86 4.50
CA PHE A 251 -1.49 -13.09 4.67
C PHE A 251 -2.72 -13.95 4.41
N GLN A 252 -3.87 -13.44 4.83
CA GLN A 252 -5.13 -14.14 4.66
C GLN A 252 -5.52 -14.15 3.17
N ALA A 253 -5.84 -15.33 2.64
CA ALA A 253 -6.15 -15.51 1.22
C ALA A 253 -7.29 -14.61 0.70
N ARG A 254 -8.21 -14.20 1.59
CA ARG A 254 -9.32 -13.28 1.26
C ARG A 254 -8.88 -11.91 0.75
N TYR A 255 -7.64 -11.49 1.04
CA TYR A 255 -7.12 -10.21 0.58
C TYR A 255 -6.73 -10.25 -0.91
N GLY A 256 -6.46 -11.45 -1.45
CA GLY A 256 -5.89 -11.65 -2.78
C GLY A 256 -4.39 -11.34 -2.83
N ASP A 257 -3.90 -11.05 -4.03
CA ASP A 257 -2.49 -10.77 -4.29
C ASP A 257 -2.01 -9.44 -3.69
N ILE A 258 -0.78 -9.40 -3.20
CA ILE A 258 -0.06 -8.19 -2.81
C ILE A 258 0.25 -7.35 -4.05
N VAL A 259 -0.29 -6.13 -4.05
CA VAL A 259 -0.12 -5.16 -5.13
C VAL A 259 1.18 -4.38 -4.97
N ASP A 260 1.34 -3.73 -3.82
CA ASP A 260 2.58 -3.07 -3.38
C ASP A 260 2.57 -2.97 -1.85
N TYR A 261 3.72 -2.70 -1.24
CA TYR A 261 3.84 -2.46 0.19
C TYR A 261 4.85 -1.34 0.46
N ARG A 262 4.82 -0.71 1.64
CA ARG A 262 5.76 0.34 2.04
C ARG A 262 6.14 0.21 3.50
N TRP A 263 7.41 0.45 3.80
CA TRP A 263 7.86 0.64 5.18
C TRP A 263 7.43 2.00 5.72
N PHE A 264 7.06 2.05 7.00
CA PHE A 264 6.79 3.29 7.72
C PHE A 264 7.00 3.13 9.23
N GLY A 265 6.93 4.25 9.97
CA GLY A 265 6.77 4.24 11.43
C GLY A 265 7.85 3.50 12.24
N ALA A 266 9.06 3.32 11.69
CA ALA A 266 10.18 2.61 12.32
C ALA A 266 9.98 1.11 12.57
N GLY A 267 9.48 0.39 11.57
CA GLY A 267 9.33 -1.07 11.65
C GLY A 267 7.92 -1.55 11.36
N TYR A 268 7.07 -0.71 10.79
CA TYR A 268 5.76 -1.12 10.28
C TYR A 268 5.81 -1.23 8.77
N ILE A 269 5.00 -2.14 8.24
CA ILE A 269 4.78 -2.26 6.81
C ILE A 269 3.30 -2.06 6.55
N ILE A 270 2.97 -1.22 5.58
CA ILE A 270 1.64 -1.13 5.01
C ILE A 270 1.62 -1.89 3.69
N ALA A 271 0.73 -2.85 3.54
CA ALA A 271 0.56 -3.67 2.34
C ALA A 271 -0.83 -3.43 1.74
N GLY A 272 -0.87 -3.18 0.43
CA GLY A 272 -2.09 -3.10 -0.34
C GLY A 272 -2.33 -4.37 -1.14
N PHE A 273 -3.57 -4.84 -1.15
CA PHE A 273 -3.96 -6.10 -1.79
C PHE A 273 -5.00 -5.91 -2.89
N SER A 274 -4.96 -6.81 -3.87
CA SER A 274 -5.72 -6.73 -5.13
C SER A 274 -7.23 -6.61 -4.93
N VAL A 275 -7.81 -7.17 -3.87
CA VAL A 275 -9.26 -7.11 -3.56
C VAL A 275 -9.65 -5.82 -2.82
N GLY A 276 -8.76 -4.82 -2.76
CA GLY A 276 -9.06 -3.52 -2.15
C GLY A 276 -8.69 -3.38 -0.68
N TYR A 277 -8.09 -4.40 -0.08
CA TYR A 277 -7.65 -4.38 1.32
C TYR A 277 -6.34 -3.63 1.50
N VAL A 278 -6.23 -2.92 2.62
CA VAL A 278 -4.99 -2.32 3.12
C VAL A 278 -4.74 -2.87 4.52
N VAL A 279 -3.57 -3.46 4.72
CA VAL A 279 -3.18 -4.08 5.99
C VAL A 279 -1.90 -3.45 6.49
N VAL A 280 -1.85 -3.13 7.79
CA VAL A 280 -0.63 -2.72 8.49
C VAL A 280 -0.16 -3.87 9.35
N ILE A 281 1.11 -4.19 9.25
CA ILE A 281 1.77 -5.20 10.09
C ILE A 281 2.94 -4.60 10.85
N SER A 282 3.17 -5.13 12.04
CA SER A 282 4.35 -4.84 12.85
C SER A 282 5.48 -5.80 12.48
N THR A 283 6.69 -5.29 12.37
CA THR A 283 7.91 -6.10 12.22
C THR A 283 8.71 -6.18 13.52
N HIS A 284 8.17 -5.70 14.65
CA HIS A 284 8.83 -5.81 15.95
C HIS A 284 8.72 -7.23 16.50
N MET A 285 9.76 -7.73 17.17
CA MET A 285 9.88 -9.14 17.58
C MET A 285 8.66 -9.66 18.38
N ASN A 286 8.05 -8.80 19.20
CA ASN A 286 6.92 -9.15 20.06
C ASN A 286 5.57 -9.23 19.33
N GLU A 287 5.47 -8.62 18.15
CA GLU A 287 4.23 -8.44 17.39
C GLU A 287 4.40 -8.88 15.93
N ILE A 288 5.47 -9.61 15.64
CA ILE A 288 5.90 -9.85 14.27
C ILE A 288 4.84 -10.70 13.55
N GLY A 289 4.38 -10.18 12.40
CA GLY A 289 3.32 -10.83 11.63
C GLY A 289 1.92 -10.67 12.20
N GLN A 290 1.73 -9.89 13.26
CA GLN A 290 0.39 -9.48 13.68
C GLN A 290 -0.12 -8.33 12.81
N GLU A 291 -1.34 -8.49 12.31
CA GLU A 291 -2.10 -7.44 11.62
C GLU A 291 -2.55 -6.41 12.66
N GLN A 292 -1.89 -5.24 12.64
CA GLN A 292 -2.22 -4.15 13.55
C GLN A 292 -3.46 -3.39 13.09
N TYR A 293 -3.65 -3.28 11.78
CA TYR A 293 -4.80 -2.64 11.16
C TYR A 293 -5.16 -3.36 9.87
N CYS A 294 -6.45 -3.52 9.62
CA CYS A 294 -6.98 -4.07 8.38
C CYS A 294 -8.27 -3.34 8.03
N ALA A 295 -8.35 -2.84 6.81
CA ALA A 295 -9.57 -2.23 6.29
C ALA A 295 -9.67 -2.41 4.78
N LYS A 296 -10.91 -2.48 4.30
CA LYS A 296 -11.22 -2.53 2.87
C LYS A 296 -11.41 -1.10 2.36
N PHE A 297 -10.46 -0.62 1.57
CA PHE A 297 -10.47 0.75 1.03
C PHE A 297 -11.17 0.81 -0.33
N HIS A 298 -11.16 -0.27 -1.10
CA HIS A 298 -11.80 -0.34 -2.42
C HIS A 298 -12.66 -1.60 -2.47
N ASP A 299 -13.81 -1.55 -3.12
CA ASP A 299 -14.80 -2.62 -3.16
C ASP A 299 -14.38 -3.76 -4.09
N ASN A 300 -13.78 -3.44 -5.24
CA ASN A 300 -13.41 -4.44 -6.25
C ASN A 300 -11.90 -4.62 -6.36
N TRP A 301 -11.18 -3.55 -6.75
CA TRP A 301 -9.74 -3.65 -6.98
C TRP A 301 -8.93 -2.53 -6.34
N LEU A 302 -7.72 -2.89 -5.90
CA LEU A 302 -6.65 -1.93 -5.64
C LEU A 302 -5.59 -2.08 -6.74
N HIS A 303 -5.20 -0.97 -7.35
CA HIS A 303 -4.18 -0.94 -8.39
C HIS A 303 -2.81 -0.48 -7.90
N ALA A 304 -2.76 0.46 -6.96
CA ALA A 304 -1.51 0.89 -6.37
C ALA A 304 -1.73 1.53 -4.99
N ILE A 305 -0.66 1.51 -4.21
CA ILE A 305 -0.53 2.20 -2.93
C ILE A 305 0.77 2.98 -2.94
N CYS A 306 0.75 4.20 -2.41
CA CYS A 306 1.96 4.97 -2.15
C CYS A 306 1.91 5.57 -0.75
N TYR A 307 3.07 5.63 -0.10
CA TYR A 307 3.24 6.23 1.21
C TYR A 307 4.19 7.42 1.10
N ASN A 308 3.80 8.53 1.71
CA ASN A 308 4.65 9.71 1.84
C ASN A 308 5.15 9.82 3.28
N GLU A 309 6.45 9.63 3.47
CA GLU A 309 7.10 9.67 4.78
C GLU A 309 7.01 11.05 5.46
N ILE A 310 6.99 12.15 4.69
CA ILE A 310 7.07 13.52 5.22
C ILE A 310 5.78 13.93 5.93
N ASN A 311 4.63 13.63 5.30
CA ASN A 311 3.32 14.00 5.85
C ASN A 311 2.57 12.82 6.48
N GLY A 312 3.15 11.61 6.41
CA GLY A 312 2.56 10.39 6.92
C GLY A 312 1.27 10.00 6.21
N MET A 313 1.05 10.41 4.96
CA MET A 313 -0.17 10.07 4.21
C MET A 313 0.06 8.88 3.29
N VAL A 314 -0.98 8.08 3.13
CA VAL A 314 -1.07 6.97 2.19
C VAL A 314 -2.11 7.32 1.15
N ALA A 315 -1.75 7.23 -0.13
CA ALA A 315 -2.73 7.26 -1.21
C ALA A 315 -2.91 5.85 -1.78
N THR A 316 -4.15 5.51 -2.05
CA THR A 316 -4.56 4.24 -2.66
C THR A 316 -5.38 4.55 -3.89
N CYS A 317 -5.15 3.84 -4.99
CA CYS A 317 -5.97 3.97 -6.19
C CYS A 317 -6.64 2.64 -6.55
N GLY A 318 -7.92 2.73 -6.88
CA GLY A 318 -8.81 1.58 -7.08
C GLY A 318 -10.20 2.07 -7.42
N ASP A 319 -11.02 1.24 -8.07
CA ASP A 319 -12.42 1.55 -8.40
C ASP A 319 -12.66 2.94 -9.02
N ALA A 320 -11.77 3.37 -9.93
CA ALA A 320 -11.78 4.69 -10.56
C ALA A 320 -11.70 5.89 -9.59
N CYS A 321 -11.23 5.66 -8.35
CA CYS A 321 -11.05 6.68 -7.34
C CYS A 321 -9.65 6.64 -6.72
N ILE A 322 -9.27 7.76 -6.07
CA ILE A 322 -8.05 7.84 -5.26
C ILE A 322 -8.48 8.23 -3.85
N LYS A 323 -8.14 7.37 -2.88
CA LYS A 323 -8.39 7.63 -1.45
C LYS A 323 -7.07 7.96 -0.78
N VAL A 324 -7.03 9.07 -0.06
CA VAL A 324 -5.85 9.55 0.69
C VAL A 324 -6.18 9.55 2.18
N VAL A 325 -5.39 8.82 2.96
CA VAL A 325 -5.60 8.65 4.41
C VAL A 325 -4.32 9.04 5.14
N ARG A 326 -4.47 9.73 6.27
CA ARG A 326 -3.35 10.08 7.15
C ARG A 326 -3.08 8.92 8.12
N MET A 327 -1.84 8.45 8.16
CA MET A 327 -1.38 7.37 9.03
C MET A 327 -0.91 7.86 10.40
N VAL A 328 -1.18 9.09 10.79
CA VAL A 328 -1.00 9.51 12.20
C VAL A 328 -2.11 8.89 13.05
N ASP A 329 -3.27 8.67 12.44
CA ASP A 329 -4.46 8.19 13.10
C ASP A 329 -4.60 6.67 13.07
N TRP A 330 -3.67 5.85 12.57
CA TRP A 330 -3.91 4.39 12.56
C TRP A 330 -4.00 3.81 13.98
N LYS A 331 -3.25 4.38 14.94
CA LYS A 331 -3.35 4.03 16.36
C LYS A 331 -4.62 4.56 16.99
N ASP A 332 -5.07 5.75 16.60
CA ASP A 332 -6.31 6.33 17.11
C ASP A 332 -7.55 5.79 16.40
N SER A 333 -7.44 5.24 15.19
CA SER A 333 -8.44 4.42 14.52
C SER A 333 -8.41 2.99 15.05
N ILE A 334 -7.29 2.51 15.58
CA ILE A 334 -7.31 1.34 16.48
C ILE A 334 -8.00 1.71 17.77
N LYS A 335 -7.84 2.92 18.34
CA LYS A 335 -8.63 3.33 19.52
C LYS A 335 -10.08 3.61 19.18
N LEU A 336 -10.41 4.09 17.99
CA LEU A 336 -11.78 4.35 17.54
C LEU A 336 -12.45 3.05 17.12
N ALA A 337 -11.76 2.15 16.44
CA ALA A 337 -12.21 0.79 16.18
C ALA A 337 -12.19 -0.05 17.47
N ALA A 338 -11.30 0.22 18.43
CA ALA A 338 -11.34 -0.34 19.78
C ALA A 338 -12.41 0.34 20.64
N ALA A 339 -12.84 1.57 20.33
CA ALA A 339 -13.91 2.31 20.99
C ALA A 339 -15.28 1.93 20.41
N GLU A 340 -15.36 1.69 19.10
CA GLU A 340 -16.48 1.10 18.38
C GLU A 340 -16.58 -0.39 18.71
N ASP A 341 -15.45 -1.09 18.83
CA ASP A 341 -15.36 -2.39 19.49
C ASP A 341 -15.55 -2.26 20.99
N MET A 342 -15.39 -1.14 21.70
CA MET A 342 -15.76 -1.02 23.13
C MET A 342 -17.24 -0.68 23.28
N VAL A 343 -17.85 -0.06 22.27
CA VAL A 343 -19.30 0.11 22.13
C VAL A 343 -19.92 -1.23 21.70
N HIS A 344 -19.24 -2.04 20.87
CA HIS A 344 -19.61 -3.43 20.54
C HIS A 344 -19.14 -4.47 21.59
N LYS A 345 -18.09 -4.21 22.39
CA LYS A 345 -17.58 -5.06 23.50
C LYS A 345 -18.18 -4.68 24.85
N ASN A 346 -18.88 -3.55 24.95
CA ASN A 346 -19.97 -3.45 25.92
C ASN A 346 -21.13 -4.41 25.58
N THR A 347 -21.06 -5.12 24.45
CA THR A 347 -21.93 -6.25 24.10
C THR A 347 -21.16 -7.55 23.80
N GLN A 348 -19.84 -7.65 24.09
CA GLN A 348 -19.12 -8.92 23.96
C GLN A 348 -18.17 -9.16 25.15
N GLN A 349 -18.54 -10.19 25.89
CA GLN A 349 -17.86 -10.79 27.02
C GLN A 349 -16.35 -10.95 26.78
N SER A 350 -15.59 -10.50 27.77
CA SER A 350 -14.21 -10.92 28.00
C SER A 350 -14.12 -12.46 27.98
N TYR A 351 -13.37 -13.02 27.03
CA TYR A 351 -12.79 -14.35 27.19
C TYR A 351 -11.66 -14.27 28.22
N GLY A 352 -12.06 -14.13 29.48
CA GLY A 352 -11.24 -14.53 30.59
C GLY A 352 -10.95 -16.03 30.46
N THR A 353 -9.74 -16.42 30.82
CA THR A 353 -9.35 -17.82 30.98
C THR A 353 -10.33 -18.52 31.92
N THR A 354 -11.10 -19.48 31.43
CA THR A 354 -12.01 -20.28 32.26
C THR A 354 -11.68 -21.76 32.20
N LYS A 355 -10.80 -22.22 33.11
CA LYS A 355 -10.93 -23.56 33.68
C LYS A 355 -11.98 -23.50 34.82
N PRO A 356 -13.29 -23.55 34.51
CA PRO A 356 -14.20 -24.41 35.29
C PRO A 356 -15.37 -25.03 34.52
N GLY A 357 -15.52 -24.81 33.19
CA GLY A 357 -16.75 -25.18 32.45
C GLY A 357 -17.02 -26.70 32.34
N VAL A 358 -15.97 -27.52 32.26
CA VAL A 358 -16.11 -28.99 32.12
C VAL A 358 -16.57 -29.64 33.44
N ALA A 359 -16.20 -29.07 34.59
CA ALA A 359 -16.53 -29.62 35.90
C ALA A 359 -18.02 -29.45 36.24
N LEU A 360 -18.60 -28.28 35.93
CA LEU A 360 -20.02 -27.98 36.17
C LEU A 360 -20.95 -28.81 35.28
N MET A 361 -20.55 -29.05 34.02
CA MET A 361 -21.33 -29.86 33.09
C MET A 361 -21.38 -31.34 33.52
N HIS A 362 -20.26 -31.86 34.03
CA HIS A 362 -20.20 -33.23 34.56
C HIS A 362 -21.02 -33.38 35.85
N GLN A 363 -21.02 -32.37 36.73
CA GLN A 363 -21.83 -32.35 37.94
C GLN A 363 -23.33 -32.25 37.64
N ALA A 364 -23.74 -31.46 36.64
CA ALA A 364 -25.13 -31.36 36.19
C ALA A 364 -25.64 -32.69 35.61
N GLN A 365 -24.82 -33.36 34.79
CA GLN A 365 -25.16 -34.69 34.26
C GLN A 365 -25.23 -35.76 35.34
N GLN A 366 -24.36 -35.69 36.36
CA GLN A 366 -24.36 -36.63 37.47
C GLN A 366 -25.59 -36.45 38.36
N ALA A 367 -25.98 -35.20 38.68
CA ALA A 367 -27.19 -34.89 39.45
C ALA A 367 -28.48 -35.35 38.75
N HIS A 368 -28.54 -35.21 37.42
CA HIS A 368 -29.66 -35.72 36.62
C HIS A 368 -29.72 -37.25 36.62
N ARG A 369 -28.57 -37.93 36.51
CA ARG A 369 -28.50 -39.40 36.56
C ARG A 369 -28.83 -39.97 37.94
N SER A 370 -28.55 -39.22 39.01
CA SER A 370 -28.90 -39.61 40.38
C SER A 370 -30.32 -39.20 40.79
N ASN A 371 -31.09 -38.57 39.90
CA ASN A 371 -32.46 -38.10 40.13
C ASN A 371 -32.60 -37.17 41.36
N ASP A 372 -31.54 -36.41 41.66
CA ASP A 372 -31.48 -35.50 42.81
C ASP A 372 -31.91 -34.08 42.36
N ALA A 373 -33.19 -33.78 42.59
CA ALA A 373 -33.81 -32.54 42.16
C ALA A 373 -33.21 -31.30 42.84
N GLU A 374 -32.76 -31.41 44.10
CA GLU A 374 -32.16 -30.26 44.79
C GLU A 374 -30.76 -29.97 44.28
N ALA A 375 -29.93 -31.01 44.08
CA ALA A 375 -28.60 -30.84 43.49
C ALA A 375 -28.67 -30.26 42.07
N SER A 376 -29.61 -30.73 41.23
CA SER A 376 -29.85 -30.14 39.90
C SER A 376 -30.30 -28.68 39.97
N ARG A 377 -31.17 -28.33 40.93
CA ARG A 377 -31.63 -26.94 41.12
C ARG A 377 -30.49 -26.02 41.55
N VAL A 378 -29.63 -26.46 42.46
CA VAL A 378 -28.48 -25.67 42.93
C VAL A 378 -27.47 -25.43 41.81
N ILE A 379 -27.21 -26.42 40.95
CA ILE A 379 -26.30 -26.28 39.81
C ILE A 379 -26.90 -25.37 38.72
N HIS A 380 -28.22 -25.43 38.48
CA HIS A 380 -28.92 -24.52 37.57
C HIS A 380 -28.96 -23.07 38.10
N ILE A 381 -29.14 -22.87 39.41
CA ILE A 381 -29.08 -21.54 40.03
C ILE A 381 -27.65 -21.00 40.03
N ALA A 382 -26.64 -21.84 40.26
CA ALA A 382 -25.23 -21.45 40.12
C ALA A 382 -24.86 -21.07 38.67
N LYS A 383 -25.61 -21.55 37.67
CA LYS A 383 -25.49 -21.16 36.26
C LYS A 383 -26.11 -19.78 35.96
N ASN A 384 -26.95 -19.22 36.85
CA ASN A 384 -27.55 -17.88 36.68
C ASN A 384 -26.54 -16.72 36.80
N GLY A 385 -25.24 -17.00 36.96
CA GLY A 385 -24.18 -16.00 36.72
C GLY A 385 -23.88 -15.73 35.24
N HIS A 386 -24.46 -16.50 34.30
CA HIS A 386 -24.28 -16.29 32.86
C HIS A 386 -25.61 -15.96 32.19
N ALA A 387 -25.72 -14.67 31.81
CA ALA A 387 -26.71 -14.08 30.93
C ALA A 387 -28.18 -14.34 31.30
N SER A 388 -28.75 -13.41 32.08
CA SER A 388 -30.14 -13.03 31.84
C SER A 388 -30.27 -12.73 30.35
N GLU A 389 -31.12 -13.46 29.63
CA GLU A 389 -31.60 -12.97 28.33
C GLU A 389 -32.27 -11.63 28.61
N ALA A 390 -31.57 -10.57 28.28
CA ALA A 390 -32.10 -9.23 28.35
C ALA A 390 -33.07 -9.09 27.17
N HIS A 391 -34.31 -9.55 27.36
CA HIS A 391 -35.40 -8.98 26.61
C HIS A 391 -35.41 -7.48 26.96
N LEU A 392 -34.86 -6.68 26.05
CA LEU A 392 -35.02 -5.24 26.07
C LEU A 392 -36.52 -4.98 25.91
N ASP A 393 -37.21 -4.84 27.04
CA ASP A 393 -38.66 -4.62 27.17
C ASP A 393 -39.14 -3.34 26.43
N ASN A 394 -38.20 -2.54 25.91
CA ASN A 394 -38.44 -1.33 25.11
C ASN A 394 -37.64 -1.27 23.78
N GLY A 395 -36.95 -2.34 23.38
CA GLY A 395 -36.05 -2.36 22.21
C GLY A 395 -36.74 -2.69 20.87
N GLY A 396 -37.98 -3.18 20.90
CA GLY A 396 -38.69 -3.68 19.70
C GLY A 396 -38.89 -2.62 18.62
N HIS A 397 -39.07 -1.35 19.00
CA HIS A 397 -39.37 -0.28 18.05
C HIS A 397 -38.14 0.46 17.52
N ILE A 398 -36.96 0.32 18.14
CA ILE A 398 -35.74 1.02 17.70
C ILE A 398 -35.25 0.45 16.37
N LYS A 399 -35.32 -0.87 16.19
CA LYS A 399 -34.94 -1.52 14.92
C LYS A 399 -35.83 -1.02 13.78
N SER A 400 -37.15 -1.06 13.95
CA SER A 400 -38.10 -0.57 12.95
C SER A 400 -37.95 0.93 12.69
N ALA A 401 -37.70 1.75 13.72
CA ALA A 401 -37.50 3.18 13.56
C ALA A 401 -36.22 3.54 12.79
N VAL A 402 -35.11 2.81 13.03
CA VAL A 402 -33.85 3.03 12.30
C VAL A 402 -33.96 2.55 10.85
N TYR A 403 -34.57 1.38 10.61
CA TYR A 403 -34.78 0.88 9.25
C TYR A 403 -35.75 1.76 8.45
N GLY A 404 -36.85 2.21 9.06
CA GLY A 404 -37.78 3.12 8.41
C GLY A 404 -37.23 4.53 8.21
N GLY A 405 -36.43 5.03 9.15
CA GLY A 405 -35.74 6.31 9.02
C GLY A 405 -34.71 6.32 7.89
N LEU A 406 -33.93 5.25 7.74
CA LEU A 406 -32.93 5.14 6.67
C LEU A 406 -33.59 5.07 5.29
N ASP A 407 -34.61 4.23 5.13
CA ASP A 407 -35.30 4.06 3.84
C ASP A 407 -36.07 5.33 3.43
N GLY A 408 -36.77 5.96 4.39
CA GLY A 408 -37.48 7.22 4.16
C GLY A 408 -36.56 8.36 3.70
N ILE A 409 -35.31 8.43 4.19
CA ILE A 409 -34.34 9.43 3.73
C ILE A 409 -33.88 9.13 2.30
N ILE A 410 -33.55 7.88 1.99
CA ILE A 410 -33.01 7.49 0.68
C ILE A 410 -34.08 7.66 -0.42
N THR A 411 -35.30 7.18 -0.18
CA THR A 411 -36.38 7.19 -1.18
C THR A 411 -36.94 8.60 -1.40
N THR A 412 -37.05 9.41 -0.34
CA THR A 412 -37.44 10.84 -0.47
C THR A 412 -36.37 11.62 -1.23
N PHE A 413 -35.08 11.40 -0.94
CA PHE A 413 -33.98 12.06 -1.66
C PHE A 413 -33.97 11.69 -3.14
N ALA A 414 -34.14 10.41 -3.48
CA ALA A 414 -34.20 9.93 -4.87
C ALA A 414 -35.38 10.56 -5.64
N THR A 415 -36.56 10.63 -5.01
CA THR A 415 -37.76 11.20 -5.65
C THR A 415 -37.62 12.71 -5.84
N VAL A 416 -37.17 13.44 -4.82
CA VAL A 416 -36.99 14.90 -4.89
C VAL A 416 -35.92 15.28 -5.93
N THR A 417 -34.81 14.55 -5.99
CA THR A 417 -33.74 14.79 -6.99
C THR A 417 -34.19 14.46 -8.42
N SER A 418 -34.95 13.37 -8.61
CA SER A 418 -35.54 12.99 -9.90
C SER A 418 -36.47 14.09 -10.44
N VAL A 419 -37.34 14.61 -9.58
CA VAL A 419 -38.35 15.60 -9.95
C VAL A 419 -37.70 16.98 -10.13
N ALA A 420 -36.69 17.32 -9.33
CA ALA A 420 -35.87 18.52 -9.54
C ALA A 420 -35.14 18.48 -10.89
N GLY A 421 -34.66 17.32 -11.32
CA GLY A 421 -34.05 17.12 -12.65
C GLY A 421 -35.03 17.30 -13.82
N SER A 422 -36.33 17.17 -13.59
CA SER A 422 -37.38 17.32 -14.61
C SER A 422 -37.83 18.77 -14.87
N GLY A 423 -37.34 19.74 -14.09
CA GLY A 423 -37.64 21.17 -14.29
C GLY A 423 -39.04 21.61 -13.83
N LEU A 424 -39.70 20.84 -12.97
CA LEU A 424 -41.03 21.16 -12.44
C LEU A 424 -40.99 22.30 -11.40
N PRO A 425 -42.11 23.04 -11.20
CA PRO A 425 -42.19 24.10 -10.20
C PRO A 425 -41.92 23.57 -8.78
N HIS A 426 -41.22 24.37 -7.96
CA HIS A 426 -40.83 24.03 -6.58
C HIS A 426 -42.01 23.61 -5.69
N SER A 427 -43.21 24.15 -5.92
CA SER A 427 -44.44 23.76 -5.21
C SER A 427 -44.80 22.29 -5.46
N VAL A 428 -44.62 21.80 -6.68
CA VAL A 428 -44.89 20.40 -7.05
C VAL A 428 -43.87 19.46 -6.40
N ILE A 429 -42.60 19.86 -6.36
CA ILE A 429 -41.51 19.10 -5.73
C ILE A 429 -41.79 18.90 -4.23
N LEU A 430 -42.22 19.95 -3.53
CA LEU A 430 -42.52 19.90 -2.10
C LEU A 430 -43.75 19.02 -1.80
N ILE A 431 -44.82 19.15 -2.59
CA ILE A 431 -46.03 18.33 -2.41
C ILE A 431 -45.71 16.85 -2.68
N LEU A 432 -44.95 16.56 -3.73
CA LEU A 432 -44.60 15.19 -4.10
C LEU A 432 -43.64 14.54 -3.10
N GLY A 433 -42.63 15.28 -2.61
CA GLY A 433 -41.72 14.78 -1.58
C GLY A 433 -42.43 14.47 -0.26
N LEU A 434 -43.36 15.33 0.16
CA LEU A 434 -44.13 15.11 1.39
C LEU A 434 -45.15 13.97 1.23
N ALA A 435 -45.77 13.84 0.06
CA ALA A 435 -46.66 12.72 -0.24
C ALA A 435 -45.93 11.37 -0.23
N HIS A 436 -44.72 11.31 -0.78
CA HIS A 436 -43.90 10.09 -0.81
C HIS A 436 -43.45 9.69 0.60
N LEU A 437 -42.98 10.65 1.40
CA LEU A 437 -42.58 10.41 2.79
C LEU A 437 -43.71 9.81 3.65
N VAL A 438 -44.93 10.33 3.49
CA VAL A 438 -46.10 9.79 4.20
C VAL A 438 -46.48 8.39 3.71
N ALA A 439 -46.39 8.14 2.39
CA ALA A 439 -46.69 6.84 1.81
C ALA A 439 -45.72 5.75 2.30
N ASP A 440 -44.41 6.05 2.34
CA ASP A 440 -43.39 5.10 2.80
C ASP A 440 -43.55 4.80 4.30
N GLY A 441 -43.81 5.82 5.12
CA GLY A 441 -44.06 5.64 6.55
C GLY A 441 -45.28 4.76 6.84
N LEU A 442 -46.37 4.92 6.08
CA LEU A 442 -47.56 4.07 6.20
C LEU A 442 -47.32 2.64 5.69
N SER A 443 -46.59 2.49 4.58
CA SER A 443 -46.25 1.20 3.99
C SER A 443 -45.44 0.34 4.96
N MET A 444 -44.40 0.92 5.57
CA MET A 444 -43.57 0.23 6.55
C MET A 444 -44.30 -0.07 7.86
N GLY A 445 -45.14 0.86 8.33
CA GLY A 445 -45.99 0.62 9.50
C GLY A 445 -46.97 -0.54 9.31
N MET A 446 -47.59 -0.63 8.12
CA MET A 446 -48.46 -1.78 7.79
C MET A 446 -47.66 -3.07 7.61
N GLY A 447 -46.47 -3.01 7.02
CA GLY A 447 -45.58 -4.16 6.84
C GLY A 447 -45.18 -4.80 8.17
N ASP A 448 -44.81 -3.98 9.16
CA ASP A 448 -44.47 -4.46 10.50
C ASP A 448 -45.67 -5.10 11.21
N VAL A 449 -46.87 -4.51 11.09
CA VAL A 449 -48.11 -5.10 11.66
C VAL A 449 -48.42 -6.46 11.04
N LEU A 450 -48.30 -6.60 9.72
CA LEU A 450 -48.50 -7.87 9.02
C LEU A 450 -47.43 -8.90 9.40
N SER A 451 -46.18 -8.46 9.56
CA SER A 451 -45.07 -9.31 10.00
C SER A 451 -45.31 -9.86 11.41
N SER A 452 -45.70 -9.00 12.36
CA SER A 452 -46.03 -9.44 13.72
C SER A 452 -47.25 -10.35 13.76
N GLN A 453 -48.28 -10.08 12.94
CA GLN A 453 -49.44 -10.95 12.85
C GLN A 453 -49.08 -12.33 12.30
N ALA A 454 -48.22 -12.40 11.27
CA ALA A 454 -47.76 -13.65 10.71
C ALA A 454 -46.92 -14.46 11.72
N GLU A 455 -46.09 -13.79 12.53
CA GLU A 455 -45.31 -14.42 13.58
C GLU A 455 -46.20 -15.01 14.68
N ILE A 456 -47.25 -14.28 15.09
CA ILE A 456 -48.26 -14.77 16.04
C ILE A 456 -49.04 -15.97 15.48
N ASP A 457 -49.46 -15.90 14.22
CA ASP A 457 -50.20 -16.99 13.56
C ASP A 457 -49.32 -18.26 13.43
N LEU A 458 -48.01 -18.10 13.21
CA LEU A 458 -47.05 -19.20 13.10
C LEU A 458 -46.80 -19.87 14.46
N VAL A 459 -46.66 -19.07 15.53
CA VAL A 459 -46.57 -19.57 16.91
C VAL A 459 -47.85 -20.29 17.36
N HIS A 460 -49.01 -19.91 16.85
CA HIS A 460 -50.27 -20.60 17.13
C HIS A 460 -50.46 -21.91 16.34
N HIS A 461 -49.68 -22.12 15.28
CA HIS A 461 -49.80 -23.28 14.39
C HIS A 461 -48.77 -24.39 14.65
N GLU A 462 -47.70 -24.08 15.41
CA GLU A 462 -46.77 -25.03 16.05
C GLU A 462 -47.29 -25.48 17.43
#